data_AF-A0A3N7GH38-F1
#
_entry.id   AF-A0A3N7GH38-F1
#
_cell.length_a   1.000
_cell.length_b   1.000
_cell.length_c   1.000
_cell.angle_alpha   90.00
_cell.angle_beta   90.00
_cell.angle_gamma   90.00
#
_symmetry.space_group_name_H-M   'P 1'
#
loop_
_entity.id
_entity.type
_entity.pdbx_description
1 polymer ?
#
loop_
_entity_poly.entity_id
_entity_poly.type
_entity_poly.pdbx_seq_one_letter_code
_entity_poly.pdbx_strand_id
1 'polypeptide(L)' 'MTKRVALTDALTGATEIFAQPPWHLEGIRHFQNGDLVKLVHDDGTTRLIPIRSCTSGLFERFRDW' A
#
# COMPACT_ATOMS: atom_id res chain seq x y z
N MET A 1 18.27 2.09 4.76
CA MET A 1 17.71 3.08 3.82
C MET A 1 16.20 3.11 4.03
N THR A 2 15.59 4.29 4.15
CA THR A 2 14.14 4.41 4.31
C THR A 2 13.47 4.25 2.95
N LYS A 3 12.75 3.14 2.73
CA LYS A 3 12.03 2.93 1.48
C LYS A 3 10.67 3.62 1.55
N ARG A 4 10.22 4.21 0.44
CA ARG A 4 8.95 4.92 0.35
C ARG A 4 8.11 4.36 -0.79
N VAL A 5 6.82 4.20 -0.56
CA VAL A 5 5.85 3.77 -1.56
C VAL A 5 4.70 4.77 -1.58
N ALA A 6 4.42 5.29 -2.77
CA ALA A 6 3.25 6.14 -3.01
C ALA A 6 2.06 5.25 -3.42
N LEU A 7 0.98 5.32 -2.66
CA LEU A 7 -0.27 4.63 -2.94
C LEU A 7 -1.37 5.63 -3.23
N THR A 8 -2.16 5.36 -4.27
CA THR A 8 -3.33 6.16 -4.63
C THR A 8 -4.57 5.36 -4.28
N ASP A 9 -5.36 5.88 -3.36
CA ASP A 9 -6.64 5.29 -2.98
C ASP A 9 -7.62 5.37 -4.16
N ALA A 10 -8.15 4.21 -4.56
CA ALA A 10 -9.03 4.07 -5.70
C ALA A 10 -10.40 4.76 -5.52
N LEU A 11 -10.86 4.89 -4.27
CA LEU A 11 -12.15 5.47 -3.89
C LEU A 11 -12.07 7.00 -3.85
N THR A 12 -11.03 7.53 -3.21
CA THR A 12 -10.89 8.99 -3.01
C THR A 12 -10.04 9.66 -4.08
N GLY A 13 -9.20 8.91 -4.79
CA GLY A 13 -8.18 9.45 -5.70
C GLY A 13 -7.00 10.10 -4.98
N ALA A 14 -6.98 10.10 -3.64
CA ALA A 14 -5.90 10.69 -2.87
C ALA A 14 -4.64 9.83 -2.96
N THR A 15 -3.49 10.48 -3.15
CA THR A 15 -2.19 9.80 -3.14
C THR A 15 -1.46 10.12 -1.84
N GLU A 16 -1.07 9.08 -1.12
CA GLU A 16 -0.31 9.17 0.13
C GLU A 16 1.02 8.44 -0.02
N ILE A 17 2.05 8.92 0.69
CA ILE A 17 3.40 8.34 0.68
C ILE A 17 3.64 7.67 2.03
N PHE A 18 3.89 6.37 1.99
CA PHE A 18 4.22 5.56 3.16
C PHE A 18 5.71 5.27 3.18
N ALA A 19 6.32 5.33 4.36
CA ALA A 19 7.74 5.09 4.57
C ALA A 19 7.98 3.92 5.53
N GLN A 20 8.97 3.10 5.23
CA GLN A 20 9.42 2.01 6.10
C GLN A 20 10.83 2.26 6.63
N PRO A 21 11.05 2.19 7.96
CA PRO A 21 10.01 2.31 9.01
C PRO A 21 9.35 3.70 8.99
N PRO A 22 8.18 3.89 9.65
CA PRO A 22 7.49 2.99 10.59
C PRO A 22 6.34 2.14 10.01
N TRP A 23 6.07 2.22 8.70
CA TRP A 23 5.03 1.40 8.07
C TRP A 23 5.59 0.06 7.58
N HIS A 24 4.80 -0.98 7.77
CA HIS A 24 5.07 -2.34 7.33
C HIS A 24 3.93 -2.82 6.43
N LEU A 25 4.28 -3.56 5.37
CA LEU A 25 3.28 -4.24 4.57
C LEU A 25 2.82 -5.50 5.30
N GLU A 26 1.54 -5.54 5.70
CA GLU A 26 0.96 -6.79 6.23
C GLU A 26 0.54 -7.72 5.09
N GLY A 27 0.00 -7.16 4.00
CA GLY A 27 -0.35 -7.95 2.84
C GLY A 27 -1.09 -7.18 1.75
N ILE A 28 -1.18 -7.81 0.59
CA ILE A 28 -1.91 -7.33 -0.58
C ILE A 28 -2.96 -8.39 -0.91
N ARG A 29 -4.23 -7.99 -0.99
CA ARG A 29 -5.33 -8.88 -1.40
C ARG A 29 -5.85 -8.46 -2.77
N HIS A 30 -5.91 -9.41 -3.68
CA HIS A 30 -6.47 -9.21 -5.02
C HIS A 30 -7.98 -9.44 -5.04
N PHE A 31 -8.69 -8.54 -5.72
CA PHE A 31 -10.11 -8.67 -6.03
C PHE A 31 -10.31 -8.49 -7.55
N GLN A 32 -11.47 -8.91 -8.06
CA GLN A 32 -11.77 -8.81 -9.50
C GLN A 32 -11.68 -7.36 -10.03
N ASN A 33 -11.96 -6.36 -9.19
CA ASN A 33 -12.03 -4.94 -9.58
C ASN A 33 -10.88 -4.08 -9.02
N GLY A 34 -9.84 -4.70 -8.46
CA GLY A 34 -8.71 -3.98 -7.87
C GLY A 34 -8.04 -4.73 -6.73
N ASP A 35 -7.06 -4.09 -6.12
CA ASP A 35 -6.29 -4.66 -5.02
C ASP A 35 -6.57 -3.90 -3.72
N LEU A 36 -6.31 -4.53 -2.58
CA LEU A 36 -6.33 -3.89 -1.28
C LEU A 36 -4.98 -4.08 -0.62
N VAL A 37 -4.30 -2.97 -0.35
CA VAL A 37 -3.05 -2.97 0.41
C VAL A 37 -3.36 -2.74 1.87
N LYS A 38 -2.85 -3.60 2.74
CA LYS A 38 -2.92 -3.43 4.19
C LYS A 38 -1.55 -3.08 4.75
N LEU A 39 -1.44 -1.88 5.32
CA LEU A 39 -0.24 -1.40 6.01
C LEU A 39 -0.50 -1.33 7.51
N VAL A 40 0.51 -1.68 8.30
CA VAL A 40 0.50 -1.56 9.76
C VAL A 40 1.67 -0.68 10.19
N HIS A 41 1.40 0.26 11.07
CA HIS A 41 2.39 1.14 11.66
C HIS A 41 2.88 0.58 12.99
N ASP A 42 4.10 0.93 13.40
CA ASP A 42 4.71 0.48 14.66
C ASP A 42 3.88 0.82 15.93
N ASP A 43 3.01 1.83 15.86
CA ASP A 43 2.10 2.20 16.96
C ASP A 43 0.79 1.37 16.98
N GLY A 44 0.63 0.41 16.07
CA GLY A 44 -0.56 -0.42 15.91
C GLY A 44 -1.61 0.15 14.94
N THR A 45 -1.41 1.37 14.41
CA THR A 45 -2.32 1.95 13.41
C THR A 45 -2.34 1.12 12.14
N THR A 46 -3.54 0.78 11.65
CA THR A 46 -3.71 0.03 10.40
C THR A 46 -4.31 0.92 9.33
N ARG A 47 -3.79 0.81 8.10
CA ARG A 47 -4.33 1.45 6.89
C ARG A 47 -4.72 0.40 5.86
N LEU A 48 -5.93 0.53 5.33
CA LEU A 48 -6.45 -0.28 4.23
C LEU A 48 -6.65 0.65 3.03
N ILE A 49 -5.88 0.42 1.97
CA ILE A 49 -5.83 1.33 0.82
C ILE A 49 -6.24 0.53 -0.42
N PRO A 50 -7.46 0.76 -0.95
CA PRO A 50 -7.88 0.13 -2.19
C PRO A 50 -7.12 0.73 -3.36
N ILE A 51 -6.65 -0.10 -4.27
CA ILE A 51 -5.85 0.24 -5.44
C ILE A 51 -6.59 -0.22 -6.69
N ARG A 52 -6.57 0.58 -7.76
CA ARG A 52 -7.25 0.23 -9.02
C ARG A 52 -6.57 -0.97 -9.68
N SER A 53 -7.36 -1.82 -10.35
CA SER A 53 -6.86 -3.01 -11.07
C SER A 53 -5.82 -2.72 -12.14
N CYS A 54 -5.79 -1.50 -12.70
CA CYS A 54 -4.81 -1.09 -13.69
C CYS A 54 -3.46 -0.65 -13.09
N THR A 55 -3.29 -0.69 -11.76
CA THR A 55 -2.03 -0.31 -11.12
C THR A 55 -1.03 -1.46 -11.23
N SER A 56 -0.22 -1.43 -12.29
CA SER A 56 0.90 -2.36 -12.47
C SER A 56 2.01 -2.12 -11.45
N GLY A 57 2.77 -3.15 -11.13
CA GLY A 57 4.00 -2.99 -10.34
C GLY A 57 3.80 -2.98 -8.83
N LEU A 58 2.59 -3.31 -8.32
CA LEU A 58 2.27 -3.14 -6.89
C LEU A 58 3.18 -4.02 -6.00
N PHE A 59 3.37 -5.29 -6.37
CA PHE A 59 4.30 -6.17 -5.67
C PHE A 59 5.74 -5.71 -5.77
N GLU A 60 6.16 -5.23 -6.94
CA GLU A 60 7.52 -4.74 -7.16
C GLU A 60 7.81 -3.48 -6.34
N ARG A 61 6.82 -2.61 -6.16
CA ARG A 61 6.92 -1.42 -5.31
C ARG A 61 7.21 -1.77 -3.85
N PHE A 62 6.56 -2.82 -3.35
CA PHE A 62 6.77 -3.36 -2.01
C PHE A 62 7.85 -4.44 -1.91
N ARG A 63 8.55 -4.77 -2.99
CA ARG A 63 9.67 -5.71 -2.96
C ARG A 63 10.69 -5.22 -1.92
N ASP A 64 11.20 -6.06 -1.04
CA ASP A 64 12.15 -5.65 0.02
C ASP A 64 11.56 -4.69 1.08
N TRP A 65 10.24 -4.66 1.23
CA TRP A 65 9.58 -4.21 2.47
C TRP A 65 9.47 -5.34 3.48
#